data_AF-B8ENE3-F1
#
_entry.id   AF-B8ENE3-F1
#
_cell.length_a   1.000
_cell.length_b   1.000
_cell.length_c   1.000
_cell.angle_alpha   90.00
_cell.angle_beta   90.00
_cell.angle_gamma   90.00
#
_symmetry.space_group_name_H-M   'P 1'
#
loop_
_entity.id
_entity.type
_entity.pdbx_description
1 polymer ?
#
loop_
_entity_poly.entity_id
_entity_poly.type
_entity_poly.pdbx_seq_one_letter_code
_entity_poly.pdbx_strand_id
1 'polypeptide(L)'
;MIRTAAGGAIRRYGAFTIGFLLLAAPARAEPTQAEIGAIRAACSSDYRAHCADVPPGGSAALACLRQNLASLSPGCQSAVNATSSAPPSGAAAEAPAAASTAPPATTAAPQPAHESFRHLSFREEFAVIGAECAPDYRALCRGVPPGEGRVVACLHNNAAGLSKGCKAALMEARP
;
A
#
# COMPACT_ATOMS: atom_id res chain seq x y z
N MET A 1 20.65 -28.87 29.87
CA MET A 1 20.76 -28.47 31.29
C MET A 1 22.05 -27.65 31.40
N ILE A 2 22.05 -26.33 31.18
CA ILE A 2 21.60 -25.21 32.05
C ILE A 2 22.55 -25.00 33.26
N ARG A 3 23.16 -23.79 33.29
CA ARG A 3 23.66 -23.00 34.45
C ARG A 3 24.96 -23.49 35.11
N THR A 4 25.91 -22.68 35.61
CA THR A 4 26.07 -21.23 35.83
C THR A 4 27.50 -20.99 36.34
N ALA A 5 28.11 -19.85 36.03
CA ALA A 5 29.09 -19.15 36.87
C ALA A 5 28.97 -17.65 36.49
N ALA A 6 28.23 -16.78 37.18
CA ALA A 6 28.28 -16.30 38.58
C ALA A 6 29.48 -15.40 38.88
N GLY A 7 29.24 -14.08 38.80
CA GLY A 7 29.82 -13.05 39.67
C GLY A 7 31.13 -12.40 39.22
N GLY A 8 31.15 -11.06 39.13
CA GLY A 8 32.41 -10.33 39.20
C GLY A 8 32.46 -8.90 38.67
N ALA A 9 32.18 -7.94 39.55
CA ALA A 9 32.88 -6.65 39.70
C ALA A 9 32.79 -5.58 38.58
N ILE A 10 31.92 -4.62 38.87
CA ILE A 10 32.03 -3.19 38.54
C ILE A 10 33.46 -2.69 38.84
N ARG A 11 34.19 -2.15 37.86
CA ARG A 11 35.42 -1.35 38.11
C ARG A 11 35.32 0.02 37.46
N ARG A 12 35.29 1.03 38.34
CA ARG A 12 35.39 2.47 38.06
C ARG A 12 36.86 2.80 37.79
N TYR A 13 37.21 3.06 36.54
CA TYR A 13 38.42 3.76 36.09
C TYR A 13 38.02 4.39 34.75
N GLY A 14 38.25 5.65 34.41
CA GLY A 14 39.18 6.68 34.81
C GLY A 14 39.23 7.58 33.56
N ALA A 15 39.24 8.89 33.73
CA ALA A 15 39.26 9.82 32.59
C ALA A 15 40.47 9.53 31.68
N PHE A 16 40.21 9.05 30.46
CA PHE A 16 41.18 8.95 29.38
C PHE A 16 40.50 9.46 28.10
N THR A 17 40.75 10.73 27.82
CA THR A 17 40.59 11.34 26.51
C THR A 17 41.51 10.63 25.52
N ILE A 18 41.00 9.74 24.67
CA ILE A 18 41.62 9.30 23.40
C ILE A 18 40.55 8.59 22.55
N GLY A 19 40.41 9.07 21.31
CA GLY A 19 40.00 8.23 20.18
C GLY A 19 38.52 7.90 20.08
N PHE A 20 37.72 8.85 19.57
CA PHE A 20 36.47 8.50 18.90
C PHE A 20 36.84 7.76 17.60
N LEU A 21 37.07 6.46 17.73
CA LEU A 21 37.28 5.55 16.61
C LEU A 21 35.97 5.51 15.83
N LEU A 22 35.93 6.22 14.70
CA LEU A 22 34.86 6.12 13.71
C LEU A 22 34.85 4.68 13.16
N LEU A 23 34.08 3.79 13.79
CA LEU A 23 33.67 2.55 13.14
C LEU A 23 32.70 2.91 12.02
N ALA A 24 33.16 2.76 10.78
CA ALA A 24 32.30 2.75 9.61
C ALA A 24 31.28 1.60 9.74
N ALA A 25 30.03 1.94 10.04
CA ALA A 25 28.93 0.99 10.03
C ALA A 25 28.59 0.61 8.58
N PRO A 26 28.44 -0.68 8.23
CA PRO A 26 27.92 -1.05 6.93
C PRO A 26 26.47 -0.56 6.82
N ALA A 27 26.18 0.20 5.77
CA ALA A 27 24.83 0.62 5.43
C ALA A 27 23.95 -0.64 5.30
N ARG A 28 22.97 -0.80 6.19
CA ARG A 28 21.89 -1.75 5.95
C ARG A 28 21.12 -1.20 4.77
N ALA A 29 20.99 -1.96 3.68
CA ALA A 29 20.09 -1.59 2.60
C ALA A 29 18.67 -1.58 3.17
N GLU A 30 18.15 -0.37 3.39
CA GLU A 30 16.71 -0.22 3.51
C GLU A 30 16.10 -0.51 2.13
N PRO A 31 15.01 -1.31 2.06
CA PRO A 31 14.29 -1.51 0.82
C PRO A 31 13.87 -0.14 0.30
N THR A 32 14.12 0.12 -0.98
CA THR A 32 13.83 1.43 -1.57
C THR A 32 12.33 1.70 -1.52
N GLN A 33 11.93 2.97 -1.48
CA GLN A 33 10.51 3.34 -1.47
C GLN A 33 9.74 2.77 -2.67
N ALA A 34 10.41 2.61 -3.82
CA ALA A 34 9.84 1.97 -5.01
C ALA A 34 9.57 0.47 -4.79
N GLU A 35 10.48 -0.24 -4.13
CA GLU A 35 10.36 -1.67 -3.81
C GLU A 35 9.27 -1.93 -2.76
N ILE A 36 9.22 -1.11 -1.70
CA ILE A 36 8.13 -1.14 -0.72
C ILE A 36 6.78 -0.86 -1.39
N GLY A 37 6.76 0.08 -2.35
CA GLY A 37 5.57 0.40 -3.15
C GLY A 37 5.10 -0.79 -3.99
N ALA A 38 6.03 -1.49 -4.65
CA ALA A 38 5.74 -2.67 -5.46
C ALA A 38 5.17 -3.82 -4.62
N ILE A 39 5.75 -4.09 -3.44
CA ILE A 39 5.27 -5.12 -2.51
C ILE A 39 3.87 -4.75 -1.98
N ARG A 40 3.65 -3.49 -1.59
CA ARG A 40 2.33 -3.03 -1.12
C ARG A 40 1.26 -3.18 -2.20
N ALA A 41 1.57 -2.83 -3.45
CA ALA A 41 0.65 -2.97 -4.56
C ALA A 41 0.27 -4.44 -4.76
N ALA A 42 1.26 -5.33 -4.81
CA ALA A 42 1.07 -6.77 -4.98
C ALA A 42 0.26 -7.41 -3.83
N CYS A 43 0.43 -6.92 -2.61
CA CYS A 43 -0.16 -7.51 -1.40
C CYS A 43 -1.41 -6.80 -0.86
N SER A 44 -1.91 -5.76 -1.53
CA SER A 44 -2.96 -4.87 -0.99
C SER A 44 -4.27 -5.60 -0.64
N SER A 45 -4.67 -6.58 -1.44
CA SER A 45 -5.88 -7.39 -1.19
C SER A 45 -5.66 -8.38 -0.05
N ASP A 46 -4.54 -9.12 -0.10
CA ASP A 46 -4.20 -10.11 0.92
C ASP A 46 -3.99 -9.48 2.30
N TYR A 47 -3.42 -8.28 2.33
CA TYR A 47 -3.25 -7.49 3.54
C TYR A 47 -4.59 -7.19 4.22
N ARG A 48 -5.60 -6.78 3.44
CA ARG A 48 -6.95 -6.53 3.98
C ARG A 48 -7.62 -7.79 4.51
N ALA A 49 -7.35 -8.95 3.91
CA ALA A 49 -7.96 -10.21 4.30
C ALA A 49 -7.30 -10.83 5.54
N HIS A 50 -5.99 -10.65 5.71
CA HIS A 50 -5.22 -11.38 6.72
C HIS A 50 -4.52 -10.50 7.77
N CYS A 51 -4.39 -9.18 7.52
CA CYS A 51 -3.56 -8.26 8.30
C CYS A 51 -4.25 -6.92 8.62
N ALA A 52 -5.58 -6.86 8.59
CA ALA A 52 -6.35 -5.60 8.73
C ALA A 52 -6.11 -4.84 10.04
N ASP A 53 -5.74 -5.53 11.12
CA ASP A 53 -5.47 -4.93 12.43
C ASP A 53 -4.05 -4.35 12.58
N VAL A 54 -3.20 -4.55 11.57
CA VAL A 54 -1.83 -4.04 11.58
C VAL A 54 -1.78 -2.69 10.83
N PRO A 55 -0.98 -1.72 11.28
CA PRO A 55 -0.75 -0.49 10.51
C PRO A 55 -0.11 -0.80 9.15
N PRO A 56 -0.65 -0.27 8.04
CA PRO A 56 -0.13 -0.55 6.71
C PRO A 56 1.25 0.07 6.51
N GLY A 57 2.13 -0.68 5.85
CA GLY A 57 3.51 -0.28 5.60
C GLY A 57 4.45 -0.55 6.77
N GLY A 58 5.75 -0.53 6.47
CA GLY A 58 6.79 -0.83 7.45
C GLY A 58 6.90 -2.31 7.82
N SER A 59 7.68 -2.58 8.87
CA SER A 59 8.08 -3.93 9.27
C SER A 59 6.95 -4.75 9.90
N ALA A 60 6.01 -4.12 10.61
CA ALA A 60 4.87 -4.80 11.22
C ALA A 60 3.95 -5.44 10.15
N ALA A 61 3.62 -4.69 9.09
CA ALA A 61 2.84 -5.19 7.96
C ALA A 61 3.54 -6.37 7.27
N LEU A 62 4.85 -6.25 7.02
CA LEU A 62 5.64 -7.33 6.42
C LEU A 62 5.74 -8.57 7.33
N ALA A 63 5.80 -8.39 8.65
CA ALA A 63 5.79 -9.51 9.59
C ALA A 63 4.47 -10.28 9.56
N CYS A 64 3.33 -9.56 9.51
CA CYS A 64 2.02 -10.20 9.40
C CYS A 64 1.86 -10.97 8.08
N LEU A 65 2.30 -10.38 6.96
CA LEU A 65 2.27 -11.06 5.66
C LEU A 65 3.14 -12.33 5.67
N ARG A 66 4.35 -12.27 6.24
CA ARG A 66 5.22 -13.46 6.38
C ARG A 66 4.58 -14.58 7.20
N GLN A 67 3.86 -14.24 8.27
CA GLN A 67 3.16 -15.22 9.10
C GLN A 67 1.98 -15.88 8.38
N ASN A 68 1.36 -15.18 7.43
CA ASN A 68 0.21 -15.65 6.67
C ASN A 68 0.57 -16.12 5.26
N LEU A 69 1.85 -16.29 4.92
CA LEU A 69 2.34 -16.54 3.56
C LEU A 69 1.56 -17.61 2.81
N ALA A 70 1.28 -18.75 3.44
CA ALA A 70 0.55 -19.87 2.82
C ALA A 70 -0.90 -19.53 2.43
N SER A 71 -1.49 -18.51 3.06
CA SER A 71 -2.85 -18.03 2.80
C SER A 71 -2.92 -16.86 1.84
N LEU A 72 -1.77 -16.23 1.50
CA LEU A 72 -1.73 -15.10 0.57
C LEU A 72 -1.81 -15.57 -0.88
N SER A 73 -2.19 -14.66 -1.78
CA SER A 73 -2.14 -14.87 -3.21
C SER A 73 -0.71 -15.19 -3.72
N PRO A 74 -0.57 -15.95 -4.82
CA PRO A 74 0.75 -16.29 -5.38
C PRO A 74 1.61 -15.07 -5.73
N GLY A 75 0.96 -13.97 -6.15
CA GLY A 75 1.64 -12.70 -6.45
C GLY A 75 2.23 -12.06 -5.19
N CYS A 76 1.47 -12.02 -4.10
CA CYS A 76 1.96 -11.48 -2.83
C CYS A 76 3.01 -12.39 -2.18
N GLN A 77 2.85 -13.72 -2.26
CA GLN A 77 3.86 -14.68 -1.80
C GLN A 77 5.22 -14.44 -2.48
N SER A 78 5.21 -14.30 -3.80
CA SER A 78 6.42 -14.05 -4.59
C SER A 78 7.11 -12.74 -4.18
N ALA A 79 6.34 -11.67 -3.97
CA ALA A 79 6.85 -10.36 -3.56
C ALA A 79 7.48 -10.39 -2.16
N VAL A 80 6.85 -11.06 -1.19
CA VAL A 80 7.34 -11.18 0.20
C VAL A 80 8.57 -12.10 0.29
N ASN A 81 8.63 -13.15 -0.53
CA ASN A 81 9.76 -14.07 -0.58
C ASN A 81 11.01 -13.44 -1.23
N ALA A 82 10.82 -12.59 -2.24
CA ALA A 82 11.90 -11.84 -2.88
C ALA A 82 12.60 -10.90 -1.88
N THR A 83 11.84 -10.24 -0.99
CA THR A 83 12.42 -9.35 0.04
C THR A 83 13.06 -10.10 1.20
N SER A 84 12.73 -11.38 1.40
CA SER A 84 13.30 -12.20 2.47
C SER A 84 14.62 -12.87 2.07
N SER A 85 14.96 -12.82 0.78
CA SER A 85 16.14 -13.48 0.20
C SER A 85 17.16 -12.53 -0.46
N ALA A 86 16.94 -11.21 -0.44
CA ALA A 86 17.80 -10.26 -1.14
C ALA A 86 19.03 -9.81 -0.31
N PRO A 87 20.26 -9.91 -0.84
CA PRO A 87 21.42 -9.14 -0.38
C PRO A 87 21.26 -7.65 -0.75
N PRO A 88 22.04 -6.72 -0.16
CA PRO A 88 22.02 -5.30 -0.53
C PRO A 88 22.56 -5.14 -1.96
N SER A 89 21.69 -5.17 -2.96
CA SER A 89 22.11 -4.93 -4.35
C SER A 89 22.02 -3.46 -4.69
N GLY A 90 23.14 -2.76 -4.46
CA GLY A 90 23.54 -1.67 -5.33
C GLY A 90 24.27 -2.24 -6.54
N ALA A 91 23.56 -2.87 -7.48
CA ALA A 91 24.03 -3.14 -8.83
C ALA A 91 22.88 -3.61 -9.72
N ALA A 92 22.69 -2.88 -10.81
CA ALA A 92 21.86 -3.31 -11.93
C ALA A 92 22.47 -4.52 -12.67
N ALA A 93 21.63 -5.11 -13.53
CA ALA A 93 21.88 -6.18 -14.53
C ALA A 93 21.70 -7.62 -13.99
N GLU A 94 20.97 -8.55 -14.60
CA GLU A 94 20.13 -8.60 -15.80
C GLU A 94 19.32 -9.91 -15.73
N ALA A 95 18.05 -9.90 -16.13
CA ALA A 95 17.20 -11.09 -16.21
C ALA A 95 17.50 -11.87 -17.51
N PRO A 96 17.53 -13.22 -17.53
CA PRO A 96 17.38 -13.93 -18.79
C PRO A 96 15.91 -13.85 -19.22
N ALA A 97 15.71 -13.28 -20.41
CA ALA A 97 14.46 -13.26 -21.13
C ALA A 97 14.16 -14.63 -21.75
N ALA A 98 12.98 -15.20 -21.44
CA ALA A 98 12.13 -16.03 -22.31
C ALA A 98 10.93 -16.51 -21.46
N ALA A 99 9.66 -16.36 -21.81
CA ALA A 99 9.01 -15.73 -22.94
C ALA A 99 7.61 -15.32 -22.44
N SER A 100 7.26 -14.04 -22.61
CA SER A 100 5.87 -13.61 -22.60
C SER A 100 5.65 -12.87 -23.91
N THR A 101 4.90 -13.50 -24.82
CA THR A 101 4.44 -12.89 -26.06
C THR A 101 3.56 -11.70 -25.72
N ALA A 102 4.16 -10.51 -25.78
CA ALA A 102 3.47 -9.23 -25.76
C ALA A 102 2.95 -8.91 -27.17
N PRO A 103 1.74 -8.34 -27.33
CA PRO A 103 1.40 -7.57 -28.53
C PRO A 103 2.25 -6.28 -28.59
N PRO A 104 2.49 -5.72 -29.79
CA PRO A 104 3.56 -4.75 -30.00
C PRO A 104 3.30 -3.42 -29.31
N ALA A 105 4.35 -2.92 -28.67
CA ALA A 105 4.50 -1.55 -28.23
C ALA A 105 4.65 -0.63 -29.45
N THR A 106 3.76 0.35 -29.59
CA THR A 106 4.04 1.54 -30.39
C THR A 106 4.85 2.51 -29.55
N THR A 107 6.01 2.91 -30.08
CA THR A 107 6.95 3.90 -29.56
C THR A 107 6.25 5.14 -28.98
N ALA A 108 6.36 5.35 -27.66
CA ALA A 108 5.92 6.58 -27.00
C ALA A 108 7.11 7.54 -26.84
N ALA A 109 7.07 8.64 -27.59
CA ALA A 109 7.88 9.84 -27.39
C ALA A 109 7.67 10.43 -25.98
N PRO A 110 8.52 11.36 -25.50
CA PRO A 110 8.36 12.00 -24.18
C PRO A 110 7.00 12.71 -24.12
N GLN A 111 6.04 12.10 -23.43
CA GLN A 111 4.73 12.71 -23.24
C GLN A 111 4.86 13.76 -22.13
N PRO A 112 4.49 15.02 -22.38
CA PRO A 112 4.37 16.00 -21.31
C PRO A 112 3.30 15.52 -20.33
N ALA A 113 3.51 15.86 -19.06
CA ALA A 113 2.61 15.57 -17.96
C ALA A 113 1.14 15.79 -18.37
N HIS A 114 0.29 14.79 -18.09
CA HIS A 114 -1.16 14.86 -17.88
C HIS A 114 -1.76 16.28 -17.97
N GLU A 115 -1.93 16.75 -19.20
CA GLU A 115 -2.58 18.02 -19.49
C GLU A 115 -3.53 17.75 -20.65
N SER A 116 -4.73 17.24 -20.35
CA SER A 116 -5.99 17.39 -21.11
C SER A 116 -7.14 16.53 -20.56
N PHE A 117 -7.48 16.69 -19.29
CA PHE A 117 -8.88 16.51 -18.85
C PHE A 117 -9.34 17.85 -18.27
N ARG A 118 -9.72 18.76 -19.17
CA ARG A 118 -10.43 20.02 -18.85
C ARG A 118 -11.96 19.87 -18.95
N HIS A 119 -12.48 18.64 -18.94
CA HIS A 119 -13.79 18.40 -18.33
C HIS A 119 -13.53 18.14 -16.86
N LEU A 120 -14.35 18.72 -15.97
CA LEU A 120 -14.23 18.60 -14.50
C LEU A 120 -13.64 17.23 -14.18
N SER A 121 -12.49 17.21 -13.52
CA SER A 121 -11.75 15.96 -13.36
C SER A 121 -12.70 14.90 -12.80
N PHE A 122 -12.62 13.66 -13.28
CA PHE A 122 -13.48 12.55 -12.81
C PHE A 122 -13.59 12.52 -11.27
N ARG A 123 -12.56 12.98 -10.55
CA ARG A 123 -12.59 13.14 -9.09
C ARG A 123 -13.45 14.32 -8.60
N GLU A 124 -13.46 15.45 -9.29
CA GLU A 124 -14.37 16.57 -9.03
C GLU A 124 -15.81 16.23 -9.40
N GLU A 125 -16.05 15.55 -10.53
CA GLU A 125 -17.40 15.18 -10.95
C GLU A 125 -18.06 14.23 -9.95
N PHE A 126 -17.33 13.19 -9.52
CA PHE A 126 -17.76 12.31 -8.45
C PHE A 126 -17.87 13.03 -7.08
N ALA A 127 -17.08 14.08 -6.84
CA ALA A 127 -17.20 14.89 -5.63
C ALA A 127 -18.44 15.78 -5.64
N VAL A 128 -18.83 16.32 -6.80
CA VAL A 128 -20.05 17.12 -6.99
C VAL A 128 -21.29 16.23 -6.83
N ILE A 129 -21.32 15.07 -7.49
CA ILE A 129 -22.40 14.07 -7.32
C ILE A 129 -22.48 13.59 -5.86
N GLY A 130 -21.31 13.36 -5.23
CA GLY A 130 -21.22 13.01 -3.82
C GLY A 130 -21.73 14.11 -2.88
N ALA A 131 -21.57 15.38 -3.23
CA ALA A 131 -22.06 16.51 -2.45
C ALA A 131 -23.59 16.62 -2.46
N GLU A 132 -24.21 16.43 -3.63
CA GLU A 132 -25.68 16.42 -3.78
C GLU A 132 -26.34 15.27 -3.00
N CYS A 133 -25.68 14.10 -2.98
CA CYS A 133 -26.16 12.93 -2.25
C CYS A 133 -25.68 12.88 -0.79
N ALA A 134 -24.81 13.78 -0.33
CA ALA A 134 -24.29 13.80 1.04
C ALA A 134 -25.38 13.91 2.13
N PRO A 135 -26.41 14.78 2.03
CA PRO A 135 -27.48 14.83 3.02
C PRO A 135 -28.30 13.54 3.06
N ASP A 136 -28.64 12.99 1.89
CA ASP A 136 -29.41 11.76 1.77
C ASP A 136 -28.62 10.56 2.31
N TYR A 137 -27.33 10.48 2.02
CA TYR A 137 -26.44 9.46 2.56
C TYR A 137 -26.40 9.49 4.09
N ARG A 138 -26.29 10.70 4.69
CA ARG A 138 -26.29 10.84 6.16
C ARG A 138 -27.63 10.43 6.79
N ALA A 139 -28.75 10.68 6.10
CA ALA A 139 -30.08 10.37 6.60
C ALA A 139 -30.46 8.89 6.45
N LEU A 140 -30.08 8.27 5.32
CA LEU A 140 -30.62 6.98 4.89
C LEU A 140 -29.58 5.85 4.87
N CYS A 141 -28.29 6.19 4.72
CA CYS A 141 -27.20 5.24 4.50
C CYS A 141 -26.08 5.36 5.54
N ARG A 142 -26.39 5.93 6.71
CA ARG A 142 -25.41 6.10 7.80
C ARG A 142 -24.83 4.75 8.21
N GLY A 143 -23.51 4.61 8.12
CA GLY A 143 -22.78 3.39 8.50
C GLY A 143 -22.39 2.49 7.33
N VAL A 144 -22.74 2.84 6.09
CA VAL A 144 -22.26 2.11 4.91
C VAL A 144 -20.81 2.50 4.60
N PRO A 145 -19.84 1.57 4.71
CA PRO A 145 -18.45 1.92 4.45
C PRO A 145 -18.23 2.27 2.96
N PRO A 146 -17.44 3.30 2.64
CA PRO A 146 -17.12 3.66 1.26
C PRO A 146 -16.34 2.53 0.56
N GLY A 147 -16.38 2.52 -0.77
CA GLY A 147 -15.71 1.51 -1.62
C GLY A 147 -16.65 0.45 -2.21
N GLU A 148 -16.20 -0.21 -3.27
CA GLU A 148 -16.89 -1.30 -3.98
C GLU A 148 -18.35 -0.96 -4.41
N GLY A 149 -18.70 0.32 -4.54
CA GLY A 149 -20.04 0.76 -4.94
C GLY A 149 -21.12 0.64 -3.84
N ARG A 150 -20.78 0.28 -2.60
CA ARG A 150 -21.76 0.08 -1.51
C ARG A 150 -22.65 1.29 -1.24
N VAL A 151 -22.05 2.49 -1.28
CA VAL A 151 -22.77 3.74 -1.04
C VAL A 151 -23.83 3.96 -2.12
N VAL A 152 -23.48 3.71 -3.39
CA VAL A 152 -24.39 3.82 -4.53
C VAL A 152 -25.52 2.79 -4.43
N ALA A 153 -25.20 1.55 -4.06
CA ALA A 153 -26.20 0.50 -3.84
C ALA A 153 -27.20 0.87 -2.72
N CYS A 154 -26.70 1.44 -1.61
CA CYS A 154 -27.58 1.90 -0.54
C CYS A 154 -28.51 3.04 -0.98
N LEU A 155 -27.98 4.02 -1.72
CA LEU A 155 -28.76 5.14 -2.24
C LEU A 155 -29.85 4.63 -3.22
N HIS A 156 -29.51 3.68 -4.10
CA HIS A 156 -30.49 3.05 -5.00
C HIS A 156 -31.62 2.33 -4.25
N ASN A 157 -31.30 1.57 -3.21
CA ASN A 157 -32.32 0.86 -2.41
C ASN A 157 -33.24 1.83 -1.64
N ASN A 158 -32.76 3.05 -1.36
CA ASN A 158 -33.52 4.11 -0.71
C ASN A 158 -34.02 5.18 -1.70
N ALA A 159 -34.09 4.87 -3.00
CA ALA A 159 -34.38 5.84 -4.05
C ALA A 159 -35.66 6.64 -3.79
N ALA A 160 -36.70 6.03 -3.20
CA ALA A 160 -37.94 6.75 -2.86
C ALA A 160 -37.70 7.92 -1.89
N GLY A 161 -36.82 7.73 -0.90
CA GLY A 161 -36.51 8.70 0.16
C GLY A 161 -35.45 9.75 -0.19
N LEU A 162 -34.77 9.62 -1.34
CA LEU A 162 -33.74 10.57 -1.75
C LEU A 162 -34.32 11.95 -2.09
N SER A 163 -33.52 12.99 -1.85
CA SER A 163 -33.76 14.34 -2.32
C SER A 163 -33.84 14.40 -3.85
N LYS A 164 -34.49 15.46 -4.36
CA LYS A 164 -34.60 15.69 -5.81
C LYS A 164 -33.22 15.85 -6.47
N GLY A 165 -32.28 16.52 -5.80
CA GLY A 165 -30.92 16.74 -6.29
C GLY A 165 -30.15 15.43 -6.44
N CYS A 166 -30.14 14.59 -5.39
CA CYS A 166 -29.47 13.29 -5.45
C CYS A 166 -30.10 12.34 -6.49
N LYS A 167 -31.43 12.36 -6.64
CA LYS A 167 -32.12 11.58 -7.69
C LYS A 167 -31.65 11.98 -9.10
N ALA A 168 -31.54 13.28 -9.37
CA ALA A 168 -31.09 13.75 -10.68
C ALA A 168 -29.63 13.35 -10.95
N ALA A 169 -28.75 13.53 -9.95
CA ALA A 169 -27.34 13.18 -10.07
C ALA A 169 -27.11 11.66 -10.30
N LEU A 170 -27.90 10.79 -9.64
CA LEU A 170 -27.83 9.34 -9.86
C LEU A 170 -28.31 8.90 -11.25
N MET A 171 -29.27 9.62 -11.84
CA MET A 171 -29.78 9.29 -13.17
C MET A 171 -28.81 9.71 -14.28
N GLU A 172 -28.11 10.84 -14.10
CA GLU A 172 -27.09 11.33 -15.04
C GLU A 172 -25.81 10.47 -15.01
N ALA A 173 -25.45 9.94 -13.83
CA ALA A 173 -24.27 9.11 -13.64
C ALA A 173 -24.40 7.66 -14.15
N ARG A 174 -25.54 7.29 -14.76
CA ARG A 174 -25.78 5.95 -15.32
C ARG A 174 -25.19 5.88 -16.74
N PRO A 175 -24.04 5.20 -16.97
CA PRO A 175 -23.43 5.07 -18.30
C PRO A 175 -24.27 4.22 -19.25
#